data_AF-U3KTT6-F1
#
_entry.id   AF-U3KTT6-F1
#
_cell.length_a   1.000
_cell.length_b   1.000
_cell.length_c   1.000
_cell.angle_alpha   90.00
_cell.angle_beta   90.00
_cell.angle_gamma   90.00
#
_symmetry.space_group_name_H-M   'P 1'
#
loop_
_entity.id
_entity.type
_entity.pdbx_description
1 polymer ?
#
loop_
_entity_poly.entity_id
_entity_poly.type
_entity_poly.pdbx_seq_one_letter_code
_entity_poly.pdbx_strand_id
1 'polypeptide(L)' 'QMMYGCEWDDQTKEKNAFHQEGYDGEDFLSLDLKEMRWISTVQQGIITVQKWNNDRADLEYRKQYLNSVCIEWLK' A
#
# COMPACT_ATOMS: atom_id res chain seq x y z
N GLN A 1 -11.71 -6.41 3.24
CA GLN A 1 -10.62 -6.79 4.17
C GLN A 1 -9.42 -5.93 3.81
N MET A 2 -8.60 -5.55 4.79
CA MET A 2 -7.45 -4.67 4.57
C MET A 2 -6.22 -5.29 5.21
N MET A 3 -5.13 -5.37 4.47
CA MET A 3 -3.84 -5.89 4.93
C MET A 3 -2.76 -4.90 4.54
N TYR A 4 -2.12 -4.27 5.52
CA TYR A 4 -1.04 -3.33 5.29
C TYR A 4 0.00 -3.44 6.39
N GLY A 5 1.22 -3.06 6.06
CA GLY A 5 2.32 -3.15 7.00
C GLY A 5 3.65 -2.84 6.36
N CYS A 6 4.67 -2.91 7.19
CA CYS A 6 6.05 -2.77 6.79
C CYS A 6 6.87 -3.87 7.45
N GLU A 7 8.04 -4.10 6.89
CA GLU A 7 9.02 -5.07 7.37
C GLU A 7 10.35 -4.36 7.52
N TRP A 8 11.07 -4.68 8.58
CA TRP A 8 12.41 -4.18 8.83
C TRP A 8 13.32 -5.34 9.21
N ASP A 9 14.40 -5.50 8.46
CA ASP A 9 15.47 -6.45 8.77
C ASP A 9 16.56 -5.73 9.57
N ASP A 10 16.79 -6.19 10.80
CA ASP A 10 17.76 -5.60 11.72
C ASP A 10 19.21 -5.95 11.37
N GLN A 11 19.46 -6.98 10.59
CA GLN A 11 20.78 -7.40 10.12
C GLN A 11 21.18 -6.65 8.84
N THR A 12 20.33 -6.68 7.82
CA THR A 12 20.63 -6.10 6.49
C THR A 12 20.25 -4.62 6.40
N LYS A 13 19.41 -4.12 7.32
CA LYS A 13 18.76 -2.80 7.28
C LYS A 13 17.82 -2.62 6.10
N GLU A 14 17.42 -3.70 5.43
CA GLU A 14 16.40 -3.68 4.39
C GLU A 14 15.03 -3.28 4.98
N LYS A 15 14.25 -2.55 4.18
CA LYS A 15 12.90 -2.12 4.52
C LYS A 15 11.99 -2.52 3.40
N ASN A 16 10.85 -3.10 3.75
CA ASN A 16 9.80 -3.43 2.80
C ASN A 16 8.44 -2.96 3.33
N ALA A 17 7.44 -2.89 2.46
CA ALA A 17 6.09 -2.57 2.85
C ALA A 17 5.06 -3.16 1.89
N PHE A 18 3.82 -3.22 2.35
CA PHE A 18 2.69 -3.69 1.55
C PHE A 18 1.40 -2.97 1.97
N HIS A 19 0.48 -2.85 1.02
CA HIS A 19 -0.90 -2.46 1.27
C HIS A 19 -1.80 -3.14 0.23
N GLN A 20 -2.71 -3.97 0.71
CA GLN A 20 -3.67 -4.73 -0.08
C GLN A 20 -5.09 -4.52 0.47
N GLU A 21 -6.04 -4.40 -0.44
CA GLU A 21 -7.46 -4.37 -0.18
C GLU A 21 -8.09 -5.63 -0.81
N GLY A 22 -8.85 -6.39 -0.03
CA GLY A 22 -9.62 -7.54 -0.49
C GLY A 22 -11.12 -7.27 -0.37
N TYR A 23 -11.91 -7.84 -1.28
CA TYR A 23 -13.37 -7.73 -1.30
C TYR A 23 -13.98 -9.12 -1.48
N ASP A 24 -14.96 -9.49 -0.66
CA ASP A 24 -15.57 -10.82 -0.63
C ASP A 24 -14.58 -12.00 -0.47
N GLY A 25 -13.43 -11.75 0.15
CA GLY A 25 -12.37 -12.74 0.34
C GLY A 25 -11.44 -12.90 -0.86
N GLU A 26 -11.62 -12.12 -1.91
CA GLU A 26 -10.74 -12.08 -3.09
C GLU A 26 -9.87 -10.81 -3.10
N ASP A 27 -8.74 -10.89 -3.81
CA ASP A 27 -7.87 -9.75 -4.05
C ASP A 27 -8.59 -8.68 -4.88
N PHE A 28 -8.57 -7.43 -4.40
CA PHE A 28 -9.31 -6.35 -5.02
C PHE A 28 -8.37 -5.25 -5.51
N LEU A 29 -7.56 -4.66 -4.62
CA LEU A 29 -6.53 -3.69 -4.98
C LEU A 29 -5.22 -3.96 -4.24
N SER A 30 -4.11 -3.52 -4.84
CA SER A 30 -2.83 -3.42 -4.14
C SER A 30 -2.14 -2.09 -4.46
N LEU A 31 -1.36 -1.59 -3.51
CA LEU A 31 -0.56 -0.39 -3.70
C LEU A 31 0.79 -0.79 -4.29
N ASP A 32 1.07 -0.34 -5.51
CA ASP A 32 2.40 -0.37 -6.09
C ASP A 32 3.22 0.75 -5.43
N LEU A 33 4.09 0.37 -4.49
CA LEU A 33 4.92 1.31 -3.74
C LEU A 33 6.04 1.95 -4.56
N LYS A 34 6.46 1.29 -5.65
CA LYS A 34 7.51 1.81 -6.52
C LYS A 34 6.97 2.97 -7.34
N GLU A 35 5.82 2.76 -7.97
CA GLU A 35 5.17 3.78 -8.81
C GLU A 35 4.21 4.68 -8.00
N MET A 36 4.00 4.37 -6.71
CA MET A 36 3.07 5.04 -5.80
C MET A 36 1.68 5.20 -6.39
N ARG A 37 1.08 4.08 -6.78
CA ARG A 37 -0.28 4.03 -7.34
C ARG A 37 -0.99 2.73 -6.98
N TRP A 38 -2.29 2.82 -6.86
CA TRP A 38 -3.16 1.66 -6.76
C TRP A 38 -3.26 0.94 -8.09
N ILE A 39 -3.27 -0.38 -8.02
CA ILE A 39 -3.54 -1.29 -9.12
C ILE A 39 -4.66 -2.25 -8.73
N SER A 40 -5.45 -2.67 -9.72
CA SER A 40 -6.50 -3.68 -9.58
C SER A 40 -6.42 -4.60 -10.79
N THR A 41 -6.48 -5.91 -10.57
CA THR A 41 -6.56 -6.91 -11.63
C THR A 41 -8.01 -7.25 -12.01
N VAL A 42 -8.97 -6.87 -11.16
CA VAL A 42 -10.40 -7.07 -11.40
C VAL A 42 -11.07 -5.81 -11.91
N GLN A 43 -12.03 -5.96 -12.83
CA GLN A 43 -12.70 -4.83 -13.49
C GLN A 43 -13.49 -3.97 -12.49
N GLN A 44 -14.04 -4.59 -11.47
CA GLN A 44 -14.82 -3.98 -10.40
C GLN A 44 -13.98 -2.97 -9.60
N GLY A 45 -12.65 -3.14 -9.53
CA GLY A 45 -11.74 -2.26 -8.79
C GLY A 45 -11.27 -1.02 -9.57
N ILE A 46 -11.51 -0.95 -10.89
CA ILE A 46 -10.99 0.12 -11.75
C ILE A 46 -11.50 1.51 -11.31
N ILE A 47 -12.79 1.62 -10.95
CA ILE A 47 -13.37 2.90 -10.52
C ILE A 47 -12.69 3.39 -9.23
N THR A 48 -12.44 2.47 -8.28
CA THR A 48 -11.74 2.77 -7.03
C THR A 48 -10.30 3.22 -7.30
N VAL A 49 -9.57 2.47 -8.14
CA VAL A 49 -8.21 2.80 -8.56
C VAL A 49 -8.13 4.21 -9.16
N GLN A 50 -9.06 4.57 -10.06
CA GLN A 50 -9.10 5.91 -10.65
C GLN A 50 -9.33 7.00 -9.59
N LYS A 51 -10.28 6.77 -8.68
CA LYS A 51 -10.57 7.73 -7.61
C LYS A 51 -9.37 7.93 -6.69
N TRP A 52 -8.77 6.84 -6.21
CA TRP A 52 -7.68 6.90 -5.23
C TRP A 52 -6.37 7.36 -5.85
N ASN A 53 -6.08 7.02 -7.11
CA ASN A 53 -4.91 7.54 -7.80
C ASN A 53 -5.00 9.03 -8.13
N ASN A 54 -6.21 9.60 -8.18
CA ASN A 54 -6.40 11.04 -8.31
C ASN A 54 -6.23 11.78 -6.97
N ASP A 55 -6.27 11.07 -5.83
CA ASP A 55 -6.03 11.64 -4.50
C ASP A 55 -4.53 11.60 -4.16
N ARG A 56 -3.81 12.61 -4.65
CA ARG A 56 -2.37 12.72 -4.43
C ARG A 56 -2.00 12.90 -2.94
N ALA A 57 -2.87 13.51 -2.15
CA ALA A 57 -2.61 13.74 -0.74
C ALA A 57 -2.65 12.41 0.04
N ASP A 58 -3.65 11.57 -0.23
CA ASP A 58 -3.76 10.24 0.36
C ASP A 58 -2.59 9.33 -0.05
N LEU A 59 -2.17 9.37 -1.32
CA LEU A 59 -1.00 8.62 -1.79
C LEU A 59 0.29 9.02 -1.06
N GLU A 60 0.55 10.33 -0.92
CA GLU A 60 1.75 10.80 -0.22
C GLU A 60 1.70 10.47 1.28
N TYR A 61 0.51 10.56 1.90
CA TYR A 61 0.32 10.13 3.28
C TYR A 61 0.66 8.65 3.48
N ARG A 62 0.15 7.76 2.62
CA ARG A 62 0.45 6.32 2.67
C ARG A 62 1.93 6.05 2.46
N LYS A 63 2.56 6.76 1.51
CA LYS A 63 4.00 6.67 1.26
C LYS A 63 4.80 7.01 2.51
N GLN A 64 4.47 8.12 3.16
CA GLN A 64 5.14 8.55 4.38
C GLN A 64 4.94 7.54 5.52
N TYR A 65 3.71 7.06 5.69
CA TYR A 65 3.40 6.08 6.72
C TYR A 65 4.19 4.79 6.52
N LEU A 66 4.14 4.18 5.33
CA LEU A 66 4.73 2.87 5.04
C LEU A 66 6.26 2.90 5.03
N ASN A 67 6.89 3.97 4.53
CA ASN A 67 8.36 4.05 4.43
C ASN A 67 9.06 4.54 5.71
N SER A 68 8.35 5.30 6.54
CA SER A 68 8.94 5.97 7.71
C SER A 68 8.24 5.57 9.00
N VAL A 69 6.99 5.99 9.19
CA VAL A 69 6.29 5.86 10.49
C VAL A 69 6.18 4.39 10.91
N CYS A 70 5.75 3.52 10.00
CA CYS A 70 5.62 2.10 10.27
C CYS A 70 6.97 1.49 10.64
N ILE A 71 8.04 1.81 9.89
CA ILE A 71 9.39 1.27 10.15
C ILE A 71 9.94 1.76 11.48
N GLU A 72 9.68 3.02 11.85
CA GLU A 72 10.08 3.57 13.15
C GLU A 72 9.42 2.83 14.31
N TRP A 73 8.18 2.35 14.15
CA TRP A 73 7.50 1.58 15.19
C TRP A 73 8.03 0.14 15.34
N LEU A 74 8.73 -0.38 14.33
CA LEU A 74 9.38 -1.70 14.38
C LEU A 74 10.79 -1.66 14.97
N LYS A 75 11.39 -0.48 15.13
CA LYS A 75 12.71 -0.27 15.72
C LYS A 75 12.68 -0.21 17.23
#